data_AF-A0A4R6II82-F1
#
_entry.id   AF-A0A4R6II82-F1
#
_cell.length_a   1.000
_cell.length_b   1.000
_cell.length_c   1.000
_cell.angle_alpha   90.00
_cell.angle_beta   90.00
_cell.angle_gamma   90.00
#
_symmetry.space_group_name_H-M   'P 1'
#
loop_
_entity.id
_entity.type
_entity.pdbx_description
1 polymer ?
#
loop_
_entity_poly.entity_id
_entity_poly.type
_entity_poly.pdbx_seq_one_letter_code
_entity_poly.pdbx_strand_id
1 'polypeptide(L)'
;MRSLKLFAAFLFLLTISSSFFSCKKDPGTERGTLPGTWKLTEVWSGIGNGTGNWGKVPESPEVKLTINQNGSVSGDMFTEVESFTVVDSTHLQVQLKGAHTEQIITFVYALAGNTLEIEGVCFEGCRYRFVKVK
;
A
#
# COMPACT_ATOMS: atom_id res chain seq x y z
N MET A 1 -52.23 -10.15 -32.01
CA MET A 1 -50.99 -10.96 -31.97
C MET A 1 -49.68 -10.15 -32.02
N ARG A 2 -49.62 -8.93 -32.59
CA ARG A 2 -48.41 -8.06 -32.57
C ARG A 2 -48.08 -7.49 -31.18
N SER A 3 -49.08 -7.11 -30.40
CA SER A 3 -48.95 -6.54 -29.05
C SER A 3 -48.40 -7.52 -28.00
N LEU A 4 -48.67 -8.81 -28.14
CA LEU A 4 -48.19 -9.86 -27.22
C LEU A 4 -46.68 -10.12 -27.36
N LYS A 5 -46.13 -9.96 -28.58
CA LYS A 5 -44.69 -10.09 -28.87
C LYS A 5 -43.88 -8.90 -28.34
N LEU A 6 -44.46 -7.70 -28.36
CA LEU A 6 -43.87 -6.49 -27.78
C LEU A 6 -43.82 -6.55 -26.26
N PHE A 7 -44.86 -7.07 -25.61
CA PHE A 7 -44.88 -7.30 -24.16
C PHE A 7 -43.85 -8.35 -23.72
N ALA A 8 -43.72 -9.45 -24.47
CA ALA A 8 -42.72 -10.49 -24.19
C ALA A 8 -41.28 -9.98 -24.37
N ALA A 9 -41.02 -9.16 -25.38
CA ALA A 9 -39.70 -8.55 -25.60
C ALA A 9 -39.33 -7.55 -24.48
N PHE A 10 -40.30 -6.79 -23.97
CA PHE A 10 -40.09 -5.84 -22.87
C PHE A 10 -39.82 -6.54 -21.53
N LEU A 11 -40.52 -7.66 -21.27
CA LEU A 11 -40.28 -8.52 -20.10
C LEU A 11 -38.89 -9.17 -20.12
N PHE A 12 -38.40 -9.57 -21.30
CA PHE A 12 -37.06 -10.18 -21.45
C PHE A 12 -35.93 -9.16 -21.24
N LEU A 13 -36.13 -7.90 -21.65
CA LEU A 13 -35.18 -6.81 -21.42
C LEU A 13 -35.09 -6.38 -19.94
N LEU A 14 -36.19 -6.48 -19.19
CA LEU A 14 -36.24 -6.18 -17.76
C LEU A 14 -35.53 -7.23 -16.88
N THR A 15 -35.42 -8.47 -17.33
CA THR A 15 -34.71 -9.54 -16.59
C THR A 15 -33.19 -9.52 -16.75
N ILE A 16 -32.66 -8.83 -17.76
CA ILE A 16 -31.21 -8.77 -18.02
C ILE A 16 -30.54 -7.61 -17.25
N SER A 17 -31.28 -6.55 -16.91
CA SER A 17 -30.72 -5.37 -16.22
C SER A 17 -30.51 -5.55 -14.72
N SER A 18 -31.11 -6.56 -14.09
CA SER A 18 -31.00 -6.82 -12.64
C SER A 18 -29.71 -7.56 -12.24
N SER A 19 -28.92 -8.04 -13.21
CA SER A 19 -27.71 -8.85 -12.93
C SER A 19 -26.43 -8.05 -12.67
N PHE A 20 -26.45 -6.72 -12.77
CA PHE A 20 -25.23 -5.89 -12.65
C PHE A 20 -25.01 -5.23 -11.28
N PHE A 21 -25.85 -5.50 -10.27
CA PHE A 21 -25.72 -4.88 -8.93
C PHE A 21 -25.22 -5.80 -7.81
N SER A 22 -24.68 -6.99 -8.11
CA SER A 22 -24.03 -7.81 -7.07
C SER A 22 -22.59 -7.36 -6.81
N CYS A 23 -22.41 -6.11 -6.41
CA CYS A 23 -21.17 -5.67 -5.77
C CYS A 23 -21.22 -6.17 -4.32
N LYS A 24 -20.69 -7.37 -4.08
CA LYS A 24 -20.50 -7.88 -2.72
C LYS A 24 -19.44 -7.01 -2.06
N LYS A 25 -19.86 -6.16 -1.13
CA LYS A 25 -18.93 -5.50 -0.21
C LYS A 25 -18.49 -6.58 0.76
N ASP A 26 -17.27 -7.09 0.61
CA ASP A 26 -16.70 -8.05 1.56
C ASP A 26 -16.76 -7.46 2.97
N PRO A 27 -17.39 -8.15 3.94
CA PRO A 27 -17.46 -7.67 5.30
C PRO A 27 -16.08 -7.82 5.96
N GLY A 28 -15.39 -6.70 6.14
CA GLY A 28 -14.68 -6.46 7.39
C GLY A 28 -13.34 -7.14 7.61
N THR A 29 -12.46 -7.20 6.60
CA THR A 29 -11.05 -6.95 6.93
C THR A 29 -10.84 -5.48 6.70
N GLU A 30 -10.69 -4.69 7.76
CA GLU A 30 -10.12 -3.35 7.63
C GLU A 30 -8.75 -3.52 6.98
N ARG A 31 -8.69 -3.41 5.64
CA ARG A 31 -7.42 -3.26 4.95
C ARG A 31 -6.86 -1.98 5.53
N GLY A 32 -5.79 -2.10 6.31
CA GLY A 32 -5.08 -0.96 6.86
C GLY A 32 -4.88 0.07 5.74
N THR A 33 -4.93 1.35 6.07
CA THR A 33 -4.58 2.40 5.13
C THR A 33 -3.12 2.74 5.31
N LEU A 34 -2.40 2.95 4.19
CA LEU A 34 -1.00 3.34 4.20
C LEU A 34 -0.75 4.68 4.92
N PRO A 35 -1.60 5.72 4.76
CA PRO A 35 -1.47 6.94 5.55
C PRO A 35 -1.57 6.69 7.06
N GLY A 36 -0.69 7.34 7.81
CA GLY A 36 -0.56 7.22 9.26
C GLY A 36 0.86 7.46 9.74
N THR A 37 1.05 7.37 11.06
CA THR A 37 2.37 7.36 11.68
C THR A 37 2.73 5.94 12.06
N TRP A 38 3.93 5.53 11.64
CA TRP A 38 4.47 4.19 11.73
C TRP A 38 5.74 4.23 12.57
N LYS A 39 5.85 3.36 13.57
CA LYS A 39 7.06 3.19 14.38
C LYS A 39 7.88 2.03 13.83
N LEU A 40 9.16 2.25 13.57
CA LEU A 40 10.07 1.20 13.14
C LEU A 40 10.28 0.21 14.29
N THR A 41 10.18 -1.08 14.01
CA THR A 41 10.28 -2.15 15.01
C THR A 41 11.38 -3.14 14.69
N GLU A 42 11.58 -3.45 13.40
CA GLU A 42 12.58 -4.41 12.97
C GLU A 42 13.18 -3.98 11.62
N VAL A 43 14.46 -4.31 11.43
CA VAL A 43 15.17 -4.14 10.16
C VAL A 43 15.72 -5.49 9.76
N TRP A 44 15.43 -5.90 8.53
CA TRP A 44 16.05 -7.04 7.90
C TRP A 44 17.25 -6.58 7.09
N SER A 45 18.38 -7.22 7.32
CA SER A 45 19.59 -7.03 6.53
C SER A 45 19.98 -8.36 5.90
N GLY A 46 19.99 -8.39 4.56
CA GLY A 46 20.52 -9.50 3.80
C GLY A 46 22.01 -9.35 3.50
N ILE A 47 22.62 -10.42 2.99
CA ILE A 47 23.99 -10.40 2.43
C ILE A 47 23.98 -10.64 0.90
N GLY A 48 22.85 -10.34 0.24
CA GLY A 48 22.71 -10.46 -1.22
C GLY A 48 22.60 -11.88 -1.79
N ASN A 49 22.57 -12.93 -0.96
CA ASN A 49 22.37 -14.33 -1.37
C ASN A 49 20.99 -14.90 -0.98
N GLY A 50 20.04 -14.04 -0.62
CA GLY A 50 18.72 -14.43 -0.12
C GLY A 50 18.68 -14.81 1.37
N THR A 51 19.82 -14.83 2.06
CA THR A 51 19.88 -15.00 3.52
C THR A 51 20.00 -13.66 4.22
N GLY A 52 19.37 -13.55 5.38
CA GLY A 52 19.39 -12.35 6.21
C GLY A 52 18.56 -12.54 7.47
N ASN A 53 18.71 -11.66 8.44
CA ASN A 53 18.04 -11.76 9.73
C ASN A 53 17.31 -10.47 10.08
N TRP A 54 16.19 -10.60 10.78
CA TRP A 54 15.49 -9.48 11.39
C TRP A 54 16.17 -9.09 12.70
N GLY A 55 16.67 -7.87 12.78
CA GLY A 55 17.14 -7.24 14.01
C GLY A 55 16.06 -6.33 14.59
N LYS A 56 15.83 -6.42 15.91
CA LYS A 56 14.90 -5.52 16.61
C LYS A 56 15.52 -4.13 16.77
N VAL A 57 14.72 -3.10 16.58
CA VAL A 57 15.09 -1.71 16.84
C VAL A 57 14.77 -1.38 18.31
N PRO A 58 15.69 -0.72 19.05
CA PRO A 58 15.43 -0.28 20.42
C PRO A 58 14.17 0.58 20.53
N GLU A 59 13.46 0.48 21.65
CA GLU A 59 12.21 1.24 21.86
C GLU A 59 12.44 2.74 22.09
N SER A 60 13.64 3.15 22.49
CA SER A 60 13.99 4.54 22.77
C SER A 60 15.39 4.87 22.24
N PRO A 61 15.55 5.95 21.45
CA PRO A 61 14.48 6.82 20.94
C PRO A 61 13.61 6.10 19.90
N GLU A 62 12.33 6.47 19.82
CA GLU A 62 11.44 5.93 18.79
C GLU A 62 11.83 6.48 17.42
N VAL A 63 11.98 5.59 16.43
CA VAL A 63 12.20 5.95 15.02
C VAL A 63 10.87 5.89 14.28
N LYS A 64 10.45 6.99 13.64
CA LYS A 64 9.11 7.12 13.03
C LYS A 64 9.15 7.43 11.54
N LEU A 65 8.10 6.99 10.87
CA LEU A 65 7.73 7.32 9.51
C LEU A 65 6.29 7.82 9.51
N THR A 66 6.03 9.03 9.02
CA THR A 66 4.67 9.55 8.84
C THR A 66 4.39 9.70 7.36
N ILE A 67 3.32 9.04 6.91
CA ILE A 67 2.80 9.12 5.54
C ILE A 67 1.47 9.88 5.62
N ASN A 68 1.41 11.07 5.05
CA ASN A 68 0.20 11.89 5.02
C ASN A 68 -0.79 11.38 3.98
N GLN A 69 -2.05 11.84 4.06
CA GLN A 69 -3.10 11.44 3.11
C GLN A 69 -2.78 11.79 1.65
N ASN A 70 -1.99 12.84 1.43
CA ASN A 70 -1.52 13.25 0.10
C ASN A 70 -0.26 12.49 -0.36
N GLY A 71 0.20 11.48 0.38
CA GLY A 71 1.40 10.71 0.10
C GLY A 71 2.71 11.36 0.58
N SER A 72 2.70 12.61 1.06
CA SER A 72 3.93 13.25 1.55
C SER A 72 4.50 12.53 2.79
N VAL A 73 5.82 12.46 2.86
CA VAL A 73 6.57 11.69 3.86
C VAL A 73 7.37 12.60 4.78
N SER A 74 7.37 12.27 6.08
CA SER A 74 8.16 12.95 7.11
C SER A 74 8.53 12.00 8.25
N GLY A 75 9.49 12.38 9.09
CA GLY A 75 9.95 11.58 10.23
C GLY A 75 11.45 11.33 10.19
N ASP A 76 11.87 10.28 10.88
CA ASP A 76 13.27 9.89 11.06
C ASP A 76 13.74 8.91 9.97
N MET A 77 12.79 8.18 9.35
CA MET A 77 13.06 7.25 8.25
C MET A 77 12.77 7.89 6.89
N PHE A 78 13.56 7.48 5.88
CA PHE A 78 13.43 7.94 4.49
C PHE A 78 13.48 9.47 4.37
N THR A 79 14.47 10.09 5.03
CA THR A 79 14.58 11.56 5.14
C THR A 79 14.70 12.26 3.79
N GLU A 80 15.27 11.57 2.81
CA GLU A 80 15.48 11.95 1.42
C GLU A 80 14.22 11.80 0.56
N VAL A 81 13.18 11.13 1.05
CA VAL A 81 11.91 10.94 0.35
C VAL A 81 10.97 12.11 0.62
N GLU A 82 10.40 12.65 -0.46
CA GLU A 82 9.36 13.67 -0.45
C GLU A 82 7.97 13.05 -0.33
N SER A 83 7.67 12.04 -1.15
CA SER A 83 6.36 11.39 -1.15
C SER A 83 6.39 9.94 -1.63
N PHE A 84 5.38 9.19 -1.21
CA PHE A 84 5.04 7.88 -1.74
C PHE A 84 3.72 7.95 -2.51
N THR A 85 3.71 7.34 -3.69
CA THR A 85 2.51 7.12 -4.50
C THR A 85 2.29 5.63 -4.64
N VAL A 86 1.11 5.13 -4.23
CA VAL A 86 0.73 3.73 -4.44
C VAL A 86 0.47 3.52 -5.93
N VAL A 87 1.26 2.64 -6.56
CA VAL A 87 1.10 2.30 -7.98
C VAL A 87 0.19 1.08 -8.14
N ASP A 88 0.41 0.08 -7.30
CA ASP A 88 -0.39 -1.14 -7.23
C ASP A 88 -0.39 -1.70 -5.79
N SER A 89 -0.89 -2.92 -5.61
CA SER A 89 -1.01 -3.56 -4.29
C SER A 89 0.31 -3.89 -3.60
N THR A 90 1.43 -3.79 -4.30
CA THR A 90 2.77 -4.22 -3.85
C THR A 90 3.85 -3.16 -4.09
N HIS A 91 3.61 -2.12 -4.89
CA HIS A 91 4.62 -1.13 -5.26
C HIS A 91 4.25 0.30 -4.86
N LEU A 92 5.25 0.99 -4.30
CA LEU A 92 5.24 2.44 -4.08
C LEU A 92 6.21 3.08 -5.06
N GLN A 93 5.74 4.10 -5.78
CA GLN A 93 6.63 5.04 -6.45
C GLN A 93 7.12 6.06 -5.41
N VAL A 94 8.42 6.32 -5.41
CA VAL A 94 9.10 7.17 -4.46
C VAL A 94 9.58 8.43 -5.17
N GLN A 95 9.11 9.58 -4.69
CA GLN A 95 9.63 10.88 -5.11
C GLN A 95 10.73 11.30 -4.15
N LEU A 96 11.94 11.55 -4.65
CA LEU A 96 13.04 12.08 -3.84
C LEU A 96 12.99 13.61 -3.75
N LYS A 97 13.49 14.13 -2.63
CA LYS A 97 13.72 15.57 -2.43
C LYS A 97 14.94 16.05 -3.23
N GLY A 98 14.91 17.32 -3.66
CA GLY A 98 16.10 18.01 -4.17
C GLY A 98 16.38 17.77 -5.66
N ALA A 99 17.66 17.63 -6.03
CA ALA A 99 18.10 17.62 -7.43
C ALA A 99 17.86 16.29 -8.18
N HIS A 100 17.35 15.26 -7.49
CA HIS A 100 17.13 13.92 -8.05
C HIS A 100 15.65 13.62 -8.29
N THR A 101 14.82 14.65 -8.45
CA THR A 101 13.36 14.50 -8.60
C THR A 101 12.94 13.76 -9.87
N GLU A 102 13.80 13.71 -10.89
CA GLU A 102 13.53 13.01 -12.15
C GLU A 102 13.74 11.48 -12.05
N GLN A 103 14.37 11.00 -10.96
CA GLN A 103 14.59 9.56 -10.78
C GLN A 103 13.33 8.90 -10.20
N ILE A 104 12.74 8.00 -10.97
CA ILE A 104 11.64 7.17 -10.51
C ILE A 104 12.23 5.97 -9.78
N ILE A 105 12.06 5.95 -8.46
CA ILE A 105 12.42 4.82 -7.61
C ILE A 105 11.15 4.08 -7.22
N THR A 106 11.21 2.75 -7.24
CA THR A 106 10.11 1.90 -6.81
C THR A 106 10.52 1.12 -5.57
N PHE A 107 9.72 1.22 -4.51
CA PHE A 107 9.82 0.35 -3.34
C PHE A 107 8.75 -0.72 -3.41
N VAL A 108 9.05 -1.90 -2.87
CA VAL A 108 8.03 -2.92 -2.62
C VAL A 108 7.49 -2.70 -1.22
N TYR A 109 6.19 -2.88 -1.03
CA TYR A 109 5.57 -2.78 0.28
C TYR A 109 4.53 -3.87 0.50
N ALA A 110 4.30 -4.20 1.77
CA ALA A 110 3.22 -5.07 2.20
C ALA A 110 2.52 -4.47 3.41
N LEU A 111 1.19 -4.54 3.41
CA LEU A 111 0.37 -4.00 4.47
C LEU A 111 -0.58 -5.06 5.02
N ALA A 112 -0.48 -5.31 6.32
CA ALA A 112 -1.29 -6.30 7.03
C ALA A 112 -1.79 -5.71 8.35
N GLY A 113 -3.01 -5.18 8.36
CA GLY A 113 -3.59 -4.49 9.50
C GLY A 113 -2.75 -3.29 9.93
N ASN A 114 -2.15 -3.37 11.13
CA ASN A 114 -1.27 -2.34 11.70
C ASN A 114 0.22 -2.58 11.44
N THR A 115 0.58 -3.52 10.57
CA THR A 115 1.97 -3.78 10.19
C THR A 115 2.22 -3.32 8.76
N LEU A 116 3.28 -2.54 8.58
CA LEU A 116 3.79 -2.10 7.29
C LEU A 116 5.19 -2.66 7.11
N GLU A 117 5.42 -3.35 6.00
CA GLU A 117 6.76 -3.71 5.55
C GLU A 117 7.10 -2.91 4.30
N ILE A 118 8.28 -2.31 4.24
CA ILE A 118 8.81 -1.64 3.06
C ILE A 118 10.17 -2.25 2.74
N GLU A 119 10.34 -2.66 1.49
CA GLU A 119 11.61 -3.02 0.90
C GLU A 119 12.14 -1.84 0.09
N GLY A 120 13.19 -1.21 0.62
CA GLY A 120 13.88 -0.12 -0.05
C GLY A 120 14.93 -0.64 -1.03
N VAL A 121 15.41 0.24 -1.89
CA VAL A 121 16.54 -0.10 -2.77
C VAL A 121 17.82 -0.09 -1.94
N CYS A 122 18.40 -1.27 -1.69
CA CYS A 122 19.75 -1.39 -1.14
C CYS A 122 20.47 -2.61 -1.72
N PHE A 123 21.80 -2.56 -1.80
CA PHE A 123 22.62 -3.55 -2.52
C PHE A 123 22.48 -4.97 -1.96
N GLU A 124 22.37 -5.10 -0.64
CA GLU A 124 22.31 -6.41 0.05
C GLU A 124 20.89 -6.80 0.50
N GLY A 125 19.87 -6.05 0.07
CA GLY A 125 18.47 -6.22 0.44
C GLY A 125 18.15 -5.71 1.85
N CYS A 126 17.23 -4.75 1.94
CA CYS A 126 16.87 -4.07 3.19
C CYS A 126 15.36 -4.00 3.29
N ARG A 127 14.81 -4.62 4.35
CA ARG A 127 13.38 -4.54 4.63
C ARG A 127 13.16 -3.92 6.00
N TYR A 128 12.19 -3.05 6.08
CA TYR A 128 11.86 -2.29 7.27
C TYR A 128 10.46 -2.67 7.71
N ARG A 129 10.30 -3.11 8.95
CA ARG A 129 8.99 -3.45 9.52
C ARG A 129 8.58 -2.41 10.54
N PHE A 130 7.38 -1.89 10.34
CA PHE A 130 6.78 -0.87 11.17
C PHE A 130 5.46 -1.32 11.77
N VAL A 131 5.10 -0.70 12.90
CA VAL A 131 3.78 -0.83 13.52
C VAL A 131 3.09 0.53 13.53
N LYS A 132 1.81 0.57 13.16
CA LYS A 132 1.01 1.79 13.17
C LYS A 132 0.82 2.28 14.60
N VAL A 133 1.08 3.56 14.82
CA VAL A 133 0.93 4.21 16.13
C VAL A 133 -0.07 5.38 16.11
N LYS A 134 -0.35 5.96 14.92
CA LYS A 134 -1.39 6.97 14.71
C LYS A 134 -1.99 6.86 13.30
#